data_AF-A0A365TET8-F1
#
_entry.id   AF-A0A365TET8-F1
#
_cell.length_a   1.000
_cell.length_b   1.000
_cell.length_c   1.000
_cell.angle_alpha   90.00
_cell.angle_beta   90.00
_cell.angle_gamma   90.00
#
_symmetry.space_group_name_H-M   'P 1'
#
loop_
_entity.id
_entity.type
_entity.pdbx_description
1 polymer ?
#
loop_
_entity_poly.entity_id
_entity_poly.type
_entity_poly.pdbx_seq_one_letter_code
_entity_poly.pdbx_strand_id
1 'polypeptide(L)'
;MSDKPASMYREISKPAYTRREYITGIPGSKIAQHKMGNTDSEEDDYPVQISLVLEEECQLRHGSMEASRLSANRHLLKELGQENYKMILRKFPHHVIRENKQATGAGADRVSDGMRQSFGKVVGTAARIGAGERLFTAWCEVEDADEVKEAFRRAYNKISPPCRIKVERGEEKLVA
;
A
#
# COMPACT_ATOMS: atom_id res chain seq x y z
N MET A 1 -16.25 2.13 10.09
CA MET A 1 -16.28 1.43 8.78
C MET A 1 -16.26 -0.04 9.13
N SER A 2 -17.20 -0.87 8.66
CA SER A 2 -17.15 -2.29 8.99
C SER A 2 -15.86 -2.88 8.40
N ASP A 3 -15.01 -3.43 9.27
CA ASP A 3 -13.69 -3.94 8.89
C ASP A 3 -13.82 -5.29 8.19
N LYS A 4 -14.23 -5.26 6.92
CA LYS A 4 -14.29 -6.46 6.08
C LYS A 4 -12.86 -6.99 5.85
N PRO A 5 -12.65 -8.31 5.97
CA PRO A 5 -11.33 -8.90 5.86
C PRO A 5 -10.74 -8.70 4.46
N ALA A 6 -9.42 -8.58 4.37
CA ALA A 6 -8.73 -8.41 3.09
C ALA A 6 -8.80 -9.66 2.21
N SER A 7 -9.07 -10.84 2.77
CA SER A 7 -9.26 -12.10 2.04
C SER A 7 -10.31 -12.00 0.92
N MET A 8 -11.34 -11.16 1.10
CA MET A 8 -12.37 -10.93 0.08
C MET A 8 -11.86 -10.26 -1.19
N TYR A 9 -10.72 -9.55 -1.11
CA TYR A 9 -10.28 -8.62 -2.15
C TYR A 9 -8.83 -8.81 -2.58
N ARG A 10 -8.00 -9.55 -1.82
CA ARG A 10 -6.54 -9.60 -2.04
C ARG A 10 -6.14 -10.24 -3.38
N GLU A 11 -6.94 -11.16 -3.91
CA GLU A 11 -6.62 -11.90 -5.14
C GLU A 11 -7.03 -11.10 -6.38
N ILE A 12 -6.18 -11.15 -7.42
CA ILE A 12 -6.45 -10.53 -8.72
C ILE A 12 -7.28 -11.50 -9.58
N SER A 13 -8.54 -11.72 -9.21
CA SER A 13 -9.44 -12.65 -9.92
C SER A 13 -10.43 -11.96 -10.86
N LYS A 14 -10.58 -10.63 -10.75
CA LYS A 14 -11.59 -9.84 -11.49
C LYS A 14 -10.95 -9.00 -12.59
N PRO A 15 -11.69 -8.64 -13.66
CA PRO A 15 -11.21 -7.67 -14.64
C PRO A 15 -10.89 -6.32 -13.98
N ALA A 16 -10.02 -5.54 -14.61
CA ALA A 16 -9.68 -4.20 -14.12
C ALA A 16 -10.90 -3.28 -14.21
N TYR A 17 -11.34 -2.77 -13.06
CA TYR A 17 -12.48 -1.85 -12.95
C TYR A 17 -12.01 -0.46 -12.50
N THR A 18 -11.72 0.41 -13.46
CA THR A 18 -11.01 1.69 -13.24
C THR A 18 -11.61 2.92 -13.94
N ARG A 19 -12.47 2.71 -14.94
CA ARG A 19 -13.08 3.75 -15.80
C ARG A 19 -14.10 4.60 -15.02
N ARG A 20 -13.68 5.75 -14.49
CA ARG A 20 -14.49 6.57 -13.57
C ARG A 20 -15.71 7.20 -14.22
N GLU A 21 -15.71 7.39 -15.53
CA GLU A 21 -16.87 7.90 -16.29
C GLU A 21 -18.10 6.99 -16.21
N TYR A 22 -17.91 5.70 -15.91
CA TYR A 22 -19.00 4.72 -15.76
C TYR A 22 -19.24 4.33 -14.29
N ILE A 23 -18.48 4.89 -13.34
CA ILE A 23 -18.47 4.44 -11.94
C ILE A 23 -18.69 5.65 -11.02
N THR A 24 -19.91 5.77 -10.50
CA THR A 24 -20.27 6.82 -9.55
C THR A 24 -20.08 6.36 -8.09
N GLY A 25 -19.99 7.33 -7.17
CA GLY A 25 -19.94 7.06 -5.73
C GLY A 25 -18.68 6.36 -5.24
N ILE A 26 -17.54 6.53 -5.92
CA ILE A 26 -16.25 5.98 -5.49
C ILE A 26 -15.81 6.71 -4.21
N PRO A 27 -15.57 6.00 -3.09
CA PRO A 27 -15.05 6.61 -1.88
C PRO A 27 -13.66 7.22 -2.11
N GLY A 28 -13.37 8.32 -1.41
CA GLY A 28 -12.04 8.93 -1.41
C GLY A 28 -10.96 7.96 -0.92
N SER A 29 -9.76 8.08 -1.49
CA SER A 29 -8.59 7.36 -0.96
C SER A 29 -8.31 7.81 0.46
N LYS A 30 -7.78 6.89 1.28
CA LYS A 30 -7.35 7.17 2.67
C LYS A 30 -5.87 7.53 2.75
N ILE A 31 -5.14 7.30 1.66
CA ILE A 31 -3.71 7.58 1.59
C ILE A 31 -3.56 9.10 1.70
N ALA A 32 -2.86 9.56 2.74
CA ALA A 32 -2.72 10.99 3.02
C ALA A 32 -1.78 11.65 2.01
N GLN A 33 -0.64 11.02 1.74
CA GLN A 33 0.40 11.54 0.86
C GLN A 33 1.24 10.41 0.26
N HIS A 34 1.77 10.64 -0.94
CA HIS A 34 2.63 9.69 -1.64
C HIS A 34 4.12 10.02 -1.54
N LYS A 35 4.47 11.29 -1.33
CA LYS A 35 5.83 11.76 -1.07
C LYS A 35 5.94 12.16 0.40
N MET A 36 7.03 11.81 1.05
CA MET A 36 7.28 11.98 2.48
C MET A 36 8.75 12.28 2.75
N GLY A 37 9.04 12.82 3.94
CA GLY A 37 10.38 13.30 4.30
C GLY A 37 10.66 14.65 3.64
N ASN A 38 11.90 14.87 3.24
CA ASN A 38 12.29 16.03 2.45
C ASN A 38 11.75 15.86 1.02
N THR A 39 10.69 16.58 0.69
CA THR A 39 10.05 16.48 -0.63
C THR A 39 10.79 17.25 -1.71
N ASP A 40 11.64 18.19 -1.29
CA ASP A 40 12.31 19.16 -2.15
C ASP A 40 13.72 18.70 -2.53
N SER A 41 14.32 17.78 -1.76
CA SER A 41 15.56 17.10 -2.15
C SER A 41 15.39 16.22 -3.37
N GLU A 42 16.46 15.99 -4.11
CA GLU A 42 16.49 15.07 -5.24
C GLU A 42 16.83 13.64 -4.79
N GLU A 43 16.43 12.66 -5.59
CA GLU A 43 16.70 11.24 -5.27
C GLU A 43 18.20 10.91 -5.28
N ASP A 44 19.00 11.68 -6.03
CA ASP A 44 20.45 11.50 -6.19
C ASP A 44 21.27 12.20 -5.11
N ASP A 45 20.64 13.03 -4.26
CA ASP A 45 21.31 13.66 -3.12
C ASP A 45 21.69 12.63 -2.05
N TYR A 46 21.02 11.47 -2.03
CA TYR A 46 21.22 10.42 -1.04
C TYR A 46 22.07 9.27 -1.57
N PRO A 47 23.08 8.81 -0.83
CA PRO A 47 23.95 7.72 -1.26
C PRO A 47 23.28 6.34 -1.24
N VAL A 48 22.20 6.17 -0.46
CA VAL A 48 21.53 4.88 -0.28
C VAL A 48 20.09 4.94 -0.78
N GLN A 49 19.68 3.89 -1.50
CA GLN A 49 18.29 3.67 -1.91
C GLN A 49 17.83 2.30 -1.46
N ILE A 50 16.72 2.24 -0.73
CA ILE A 50 16.13 0.99 -0.24
C ILE A 50 14.67 0.93 -0.71
N SER A 51 14.26 -0.22 -1.21
CA SER A 51 12.88 -0.46 -1.66
C SER A 51 12.25 -1.63 -0.91
N LEU A 52 10.95 -1.50 -0.62
CA LEU A 52 10.10 -2.61 -0.20
C LEU A 52 9.44 -3.23 -1.44
N VAL A 53 9.85 -4.45 -1.76
CA VAL A 53 9.42 -5.20 -2.94
C VAL A 53 8.45 -6.29 -2.53
N LEU A 54 7.35 -6.45 -3.26
CA LEU A 54 6.40 -7.53 -3.01
C LEU A 54 6.91 -8.84 -3.60
N GLU A 55 6.76 -9.94 -2.88
CA GLU A 55 7.14 -11.27 -3.38
C GLU A 55 5.97 -12.01 -4.06
N GLU A 56 4.74 -11.58 -3.81
CA GLU A 56 3.52 -12.14 -4.40
C GLU A 56 2.70 -11.05 -5.11
N GLU A 57 2.00 -11.43 -6.18
CA GLU A 57 1.00 -10.55 -6.78
C GLU A 57 -0.21 -10.40 -5.85
N CYS A 58 -0.68 -9.17 -5.65
CA CYS A 58 -1.85 -8.95 -4.81
C CYS A 58 -2.56 -7.62 -5.09
N GLN A 59 -3.74 -7.49 -4.49
CA GLN A 59 -4.47 -6.23 -4.38
C GLN A 59 -4.35 -5.66 -2.95
N LEU A 60 -3.76 -4.49 -2.83
CA LEU A 60 -3.67 -3.75 -1.56
C LEU A 60 -4.72 -2.64 -1.50
N ARG A 61 -5.65 -2.73 -0.55
CA ARG A 61 -6.66 -1.68 -0.33
C ARG A 61 -6.02 -0.39 0.16
N HIS A 62 -6.58 0.75 -0.25
CA HIS A 62 -6.11 2.09 0.15
C HIS A 62 -5.90 2.24 1.67
N GLY A 63 -6.74 1.63 2.51
CA GLY A 63 -6.59 1.66 3.97
C GLY A 63 -5.37 0.88 4.48
N SER A 64 -5.02 -0.25 3.87
CA SER A 64 -3.82 -1.02 4.21
C SER A 64 -2.56 -0.30 3.74
N MET A 65 -2.60 0.32 2.57
CA MET A 65 -1.51 1.18 2.07
C MET A 65 -1.25 2.36 3.01
N GLU A 66 -2.29 3.04 3.49
CA GLU A 66 -2.13 4.14 4.46
C GLU A 66 -1.60 3.63 5.80
N ALA A 67 -2.08 2.50 6.33
CA ALA A 67 -1.58 1.94 7.58
C ALA A 67 -0.09 1.57 7.48
N SER A 68 0.32 0.98 6.36
CA SER A 68 1.71 0.64 6.05
C SER A 68 2.57 1.90 5.95
N ARG A 69 2.12 2.89 5.17
CA ARG A 69 2.82 4.16 4.98
C ARG A 69 2.99 4.91 6.30
N LEU A 70 1.92 5.01 7.09
CA LEU A 70 1.92 5.69 8.38
C LEU A 70 2.88 5.03 9.37
N SER A 71 2.92 3.69 9.40
CA SER A 71 3.82 2.93 10.28
C SER A 71 5.29 3.14 9.92
N ALA A 72 5.64 3.13 8.63
CA ALA A 72 7.00 3.42 8.17
C ALA A 72 7.39 4.87 8.45
N ASN A 73 6.55 5.81 8.01
CA ASN A 73 6.87 7.23 8.09
C ASN A 73 6.96 7.75 9.52
N ARG A 74 6.12 7.24 10.44
CA ARG A 74 6.18 7.64 11.86
C ARG A 74 7.51 7.24 12.50
N HIS A 75 8.06 6.10 12.11
CA HIS A 75 9.35 5.65 12.62
C HIS A 75 10.48 6.53 12.06
N LEU A 76 10.52 6.74 10.73
CA LEU A 76 11.53 7.60 10.11
C LEU A 76 11.50 9.03 10.65
N LEU A 77 10.31 9.63 10.81
CA LEU A 77 10.19 10.95 11.41
C LEU A 77 10.71 11.01 12.85
N LYS A 78 10.57 9.93 13.62
CA LYS A 78 10.98 9.88 15.02
C LYS A 78 12.50 9.73 15.16
N GLU A 79 13.11 8.90 14.34
CA GLU A 79 14.54 8.57 14.47
C GLU A 79 15.41 9.53 13.65
N LEU A 80 15.00 9.86 12.43
CA LEU A 80 15.81 10.65 11.48
C LEU A 80 15.40 12.13 11.44
N GLY A 81 14.14 12.44 11.75
CA GLY A 81 13.57 13.75 11.45
C GLY A 81 13.20 13.92 9.97
N GLN A 82 12.47 14.98 9.64
CA GLN A 82 11.86 15.13 8.31
C GLN A 82 12.87 15.39 7.19
N GLU A 83 13.96 16.13 7.45
CA GLU A 83 14.87 16.62 6.42
C GLU A 83 15.90 15.58 5.94
N ASN A 84 16.10 14.51 6.70
CA ASN A 84 17.22 13.58 6.53
C ASN A 84 16.89 12.34 5.66
N TYR A 85 15.65 12.22 5.19
CA TYR A 85 15.27 11.14 4.29
C TYR A 85 14.21 11.59 3.31
N LYS A 86 14.06 10.83 2.22
CA LYS A 86 12.92 10.93 1.30
C LYS A 86 12.27 9.57 1.19
N MET A 87 10.95 9.49 1.20
CA MET A 87 10.22 8.23 1.00
C MET A 87 9.04 8.43 0.06
N ILE A 88 8.85 7.48 -0.86
CA ILE A 88 7.77 7.49 -1.85
C ILE A 88 6.97 6.19 -1.77
N LEU A 89 5.64 6.33 -1.65
CA LEU A 89 4.66 5.29 -1.92
C LEU A 89 4.35 5.30 -3.43
N ARG A 90 4.89 4.33 -4.17
CA ARG A 90 4.89 4.37 -5.65
C ARG A 90 3.53 4.03 -6.27
N LYS A 91 2.72 3.24 -5.59
CA LYS A 91 1.49 2.66 -6.15
C LYS A 91 0.26 3.47 -5.75
N PHE A 92 -0.66 3.69 -6.69
CA PHE A 92 -1.94 4.37 -6.47
C PHE A 92 -3.11 3.37 -6.54
N PRO A 93 -4.16 3.55 -5.71
CA PRO A 93 -5.28 2.62 -5.67
C PRO A 93 -6.31 2.93 -6.77
N HIS A 94 -6.02 2.51 -8.00
CA HIS A 94 -6.89 2.74 -9.15
C HIS A 94 -8.06 1.77 -9.25
N HIS A 95 -7.91 0.54 -8.74
CA HIS A 95 -8.93 -0.50 -8.90
C HIS A 95 -10.09 -0.27 -7.94
N VAL A 96 -11.30 -0.12 -8.47
CA VAL A 96 -12.51 0.06 -7.67
C VAL A 96 -13.06 -1.30 -7.23
N ILE A 97 -13.30 -1.42 -5.92
CA ILE A 97 -13.84 -2.63 -5.28
C ILE A 97 -15.34 -2.48 -5.08
N ARG A 98 -16.08 -3.57 -5.36
CA ARG A 98 -17.53 -3.66 -5.17
C ARG A 98 -17.88 -4.79 -4.22
N GLU A 99 -18.96 -4.62 -3.47
CA GLU A 99 -19.48 -5.60 -2.53
C GLU A 99 -21.01 -5.66 -2.60
N ASN A 100 -21.58 -6.86 -2.64
CA ASN A 100 -23.00 -7.06 -2.39
C ASN A 100 -23.24 -7.08 -0.87
N LYS A 101 -23.42 -5.89 -0.28
CA LYS A 101 -23.48 -5.70 1.18
C LYS A 101 -24.56 -6.52 1.89
N GLN A 102 -25.65 -6.86 1.19
CA GLN A 102 -26.74 -7.64 1.76
C GLN A 102 -26.42 -9.15 1.79
N ALA A 103 -25.57 -9.62 0.88
CA ALA A 103 -25.19 -11.04 0.80
C ALA A 103 -23.91 -11.39 1.58
N THR A 104 -23.21 -10.40 2.17
CA THR A 104 -21.94 -10.62 2.88
C THR A 104 -22.08 -10.59 4.40
N GLY A 105 -22.03 -11.76 5.03
CA GLY A 105 -21.93 -11.93 6.48
C GLY A 105 -22.77 -13.09 7.00
N ALA A 106 -22.79 -13.27 8.32
CA ALA A 106 -23.70 -14.22 8.96
C ALA A 106 -25.15 -13.71 8.85
N GLY A 107 -26.10 -14.59 8.52
CA GLY A 107 -27.51 -14.23 8.35
C GLY A 107 -27.88 -13.72 6.95
N ALA A 108 -26.97 -13.78 5.97
CA ALA A 108 -27.25 -13.43 4.57
C ALA A 108 -28.34 -14.33 3.93
N ASP A 109 -28.50 -15.55 4.44
CA ASP A 109 -29.56 -16.51 4.10
C ASP A 109 -30.97 -15.98 4.40
N ARG A 110 -31.09 -14.99 5.28
CA ARG A 110 -32.37 -14.40 5.71
C ARG A 110 -32.83 -13.23 4.83
N VAL A 111 -32.03 -12.87 3.82
CA VAL A 111 -32.32 -11.73 2.93
C VAL A 111 -33.17 -12.18 1.74
N SER A 112 -34.33 -11.56 1.56
CA SER A 112 -35.35 -11.94 0.57
C SER A 112 -34.87 -11.99 -0.89
N ASP A 113 -33.85 -11.21 -1.27
CA ASP A 113 -33.38 -11.12 -2.66
C ASP A 113 -32.27 -12.13 -3.01
N GLY A 114 -31.64 -12.74 -2.00
CA GLY A 114 -30.54 -13.69 -2.20
C GLY A 114 -29.45 -13.15 -3.15
N MET A 115 -29.30 -13.82 -4.30
CA MET A 115 -28.30 -13.48 -5.34
C MET A 115 -28.87 -12.72 -6.55
N ARG A 116 -30.17 -12.38 -6.54
CA ARG A 116 -30.77 -11.55 -7.58
C ARG A 116 -30.09 -10.17 -7.57
N GLN A 117 -29.77 -9.62 -8.75
CA GLN A 117 -29.11 -8.30 -8.89
C GLN A 117 -27.83 -8.15 -8.05
N SER A 118 -27.02 -9.21 -7.97
CA SER A 118 -25.82 -9.30 -7.11
C SER A 118 -24.65 -8.38 -7.49
N PHE A 119 -24.78 -7.52 -8.50
CA PHE A 119 -23.73 -6.55 -8.83
C PHE A 119 -23.56 -5.54 -7.69
N GLY A 120 -22.44 -5.66 -6.98
CA GLY A 120 -22.22 -4.94 -5.73
C GLY A 120 -22.23 -3.42 -5.85
N LYS A 121 -22.34 -2.75 -4.69
CA LYS A 121 -22.12 -1.30 -4.58
C LYS A 121 -20.62 -1.04 -4.43
N VAL A 122 -20.16 0.14 -4.84
CA VAL A 122 -18.76 0.54 -4.65
C VAL A 122 -18.47 0.71 -3.16
N VAL A 123 -17.35 0.13 -2.69
CA VAL A 123 -16.98 0.14 -1.26
C VAL A 123 -15.58 0.68 -0.98
N GLY A 124 -14.72 0.79 -1.99
CA GLY A 124 -13.39 1.36 -1.83
C GLY A 124 -12.51 1.14 -3.04
N THR A 125 -11.22 1.39 -2.88
CA THR A 125 -10.22 1.22 -3.93
C THR A 125 -9.00 0.43 -3.46
N ALA A 126 -8.31 -0.21 -4.40
CA ALA A 126 -7.07 -0.93 -4.18
C ALA A 126 -6.06 -0.70 -5.31
N ALA A 127 -4.78 -0.89 -4.99
CA ALA A 127 -3.71 -0.99 -5.97
C ALA A 127 -3.53 -2.46 -6.33
N ARG A 128 -3.46 -2.77 -7.64
CA ARG A 128 -2.99 -4.07 -8.13
C ARG A 128 -1.48 -3.98 -8.29
N ILE A 129 -0.75 -4.90 -7.70
CA ILE A 129 0.71 -4.89 -7.69
C ILE A 129 1.19 -6.30 -8.03
N GLY A 130 2.10 -6.40 -9.01
CA GLY A 130 2.71 -7.66 -9.40
C GLY A 130 3.82 -8.09 -8.44
N ALA A 131 4.17 -9.37 -8.49
CA ALA A 131 5.36 -9.87 -7.81
C ALA A 131 6.62 -9.20 -8.37
N GLY A 132 7.58 -8.88 -7.50
CA GLY A 132 8.81 -8.17 -7.85
C GLY A 132 8.68 -6.66 -7.99
N GLU A 133 7.47 -6.09 -7.86
CA GLU A 133 7.28 -4.65 -7.95
C GLU A 133 7.55 -3.92 -6.62
N ARG A 134 8.03 -2.68 -6.73
CA ARG A 134 8.28 -1.79 -5.59
C ARG A 134 6.98 -1.16 -5.09
N LEU A 135 6.69 -1.30 -3.80
CA LEU A 135 5.61 -0.58 -3.13
C LEU A 135 6.11 0.75 -2.55
N PHE A 136 7.18 0.69 -1.76
CA PHE A 136 7.87 1.85 -1.19
C PHE A 136 9.30 1.92 -1.71
N THR A 137 9.80 3.14 -1.87
CA THR A 137 11.24 3.41 -1.95
C THR A 137 11.58 4.53 -1.00
N ALA A 138 12.68 4.40 -0.29
CA ALA A 138 13.24 5.40 0.58
C ALA A 138 14.70 5.65 0.21
N TRP A 139 15.12 6.88 0.44
CA TRP A 139 16.45 7.42 0.21
C TRP A 139 16.93 8.05 1.50
N CYS A 140 18.17 7.76 1.88
CA CYS A 140 18.76 8.19 3.14
C CYS A 140 20.29 8.21 3.06
N GLU A 141 20.92 8.75 4.09
CA GLU A 141 22.35 8.62 4.31
C GLU A 141 22.76 7.18 4.67
N VAL A 142 24.06 6.90 4.60
CA VAL A 142 24.61 5.56 4.88
C VAL A 142 24.33 5.13 6.32
N GLU A 143 24.45 6.05 7.27
CA GLU A 143 24.23 5.81 8.70
C GLU A 143 22.76 5.51 9.06
N ASP A 144 21.82 6.00 8.25
CA ASP A 144 20.37 5.90 8.50
C ASP A 144 19.72 4.65 7.87
N ALA A 145 20.49 3.87 7.11
CA ALA A 145 19.98 2.75 6.34
C ALA A 145 19.28 1.68 7.19
N ASP A 146 19.74 1.45 8.42
CA ASP A 146 19.14 0.48 9.32
C ASP A 146 17.77 0.93 9.85
N GLU A 147 17.57 2.23 10.08
CA GLU A 147 16.26 2.79 10.45
C GLU A 147 15.26 2.68 9.28
N VAL A 148 15.74 2.82 8.04
CA VAL A 148 14.91 2.56 6.84
C VAL A 148 14.52 1.09 6.71
N LYS A 149 15.45 0.16 6.97
CA LYS A 149 15.12 -1.28 6.99
C LYS A 149 14.09 -1.58 8.08
N GLU A 150 14.23 -1.00 9.27
CA GLU A 150 13.28 -1.15 10.37
C GLU A 150 11.90 -0.54 10.03
N ALA A 151 11.87 0.63 9.37
CA ALA A 151 10.64 1.25 8.89
C ALA A 151 9.88 0.33 7.94
N PHE A 152 10.59 -0.29 7.00
CA PHE A 152 10.03 -1.25 6.06
C PHE A 152 9.65 -2.57 6.71
N ARG A 153 10.37 -3.00 7.76
CA ARG A 153 9.97 -4.14 8.59
C ARG A 153 8.59 -3.91 9.18
N ARG A 154 8.36 -2.74 9.76
CA ARG A 154 7.05 -2.36 10.32
C ARG A 154 5.99 -2.21 9.24
N ALA A 155 6.37 -1.68 8.07
CA ALA A 155 5.47 -1.48 6.93
C ALA A 155 4.89 -2.79 6.40
N TYR A 156 5.74 -3.80 6.12
CA TYR A 156 5.25 -5.04 5.51
C TYR A 156 4.28 -5.81 6.42
N ASN A 157 4.36 -5.62 7.74
CA ASN A 157 3.40 -6.19 8.70
C ASN A 157 1.98 -5.60 8.60
N LYS A 158 1.76 -4.53 7.81
CA LYS A 158 0.45 -3.89 7.60
C LYS A 158 -0.21 -4.23 6.27
N ILE A 159 0.45 -5.05 5.46
CA ILE A 159 0.01 -5.48 4.12
C ILE A 159 -0.02 -7.01 4.06
N SER A 160 -0.72 -7.55 3.06
CA SER A 160 -0.96 -8.99 2.96
C SER A 160 0.21 -9.85 2.45
N PRO A 161 0.96 -9.46 1.40
CA PRO A 161 1.95 -10.33 0.79
C PRO A 161 3.26 -10.36 1.60
N PRO A 162 4.03 -11.46 1.55
CA PRO A 162 5.43 -11.42 1.93
C PRO A 162 6.17 -10.39 1.07
N CYS A 163 7.16 -9.74 1.68
CA CYS A 163 7.90 -8.65 1.06
C CYS A 163 9.39 -8.80 1.34
N ARG A 164 10.19 -8.32 0.39
CA ARG A 164 11.64 -8.24 0.49
C ARG A 164 12.08 -6.80 0.61
N ILE A 165 12.96 -6.53 1.57
CA ILE A 165 13.68 -5.27 1.67
C ILE A 165 14.92 -5.38 0.78
N LYS A 166 15.06 -4.51 -0.20
CA LYS A 166 16.15 -4.53 -1.17
C LYS A 166 16.89 -3.20 -1.14
N VAL A 167 18.20 -3.24 -0.85
CA VAL A 167 19.09 -2.11 -1.12
C VAL A 167 19.37 -2.10 -2.62
N GLU A 168 19.07 -1.00 -3.28
CA GLU A 168 19.19 -0.86 -4.74
C GLU A 168 20.36 0.02 -5.15
N ARG A 169 20.86 0.85 -4.23
CA ARG A 169 22.03 1.71 -4.39
C ARG A 169 22.74 1.84 -3.04
N GLY A 170 24.08 1.83 -3.06
CA GLY A 170 24.90 2.03 -1.87
C GLY A 170 25.03 0.80 -0.98
N GLU A 171 24.78 -0.41 -1.49
CA GLU A 171 24.90 -1.65 -0.70
C GLU A 171 26.34 -1.88 -0.22
N GLU A 172 27.32 -1.56 -1.06
CA GLU A 172 28.75 -1.65 -0.75
C GLU A 172 29.18 -0.75 0.41
N LYS A 173 28.43 0.33 0.68
CA LYS A 173 28.71 1.27 1.77
C LYS A 173 28.14 0.80 3.11
N LEU A 174 27.26 -0.21 3.11
CA LEU A 174 26.58 -0.72 4.30
C LEU A 174 27.26 -1.93 4.95
N VAL A 175 28.28 -2.50 4.30
CA VAL A 175 28.91 -3.79 4.69
C VAL A 175 30.36 -3.59 5.19
N ALA A 176 30.72 -2.38 5.62
CA ALA A 176 32.03 -2.08 6.21
C ALA A 176 32.06 -2.32 7.73
#